data_AF-A0A0Q9Y735-F1
#
_entry.id   AF-A0A0Q9Y735-F1
#
_cell.length_a   1.000
_cell.length_b   1.000
_cell.length_c   1.000
_cell.angle_alpha   90.00
_cell.angle_beta   90.00
_cell.angle_gamma   90.00
#
_symmetry.space_group_name_H-M   'P 1'
#
loop_
_entity.id
_entity.type
_entity.pdbx_description
1 polymer ?
#
loop_
_entity_poly.entity_id
_entity_poly.type
_entity_poly.pdbx_seq_one_letter_code
_entity_poly.pdbx_strand_id
1 'polypeptide(L)'
;MKKFLRVVGKIIFILFTVFVASSLLIVGGIWGYQKYKDYKLEKYLKALPEDPTISTDMTVKLHGDEKIGGQKMTIQEKVDAGLNPYVADTSGNGISDWDALHTYHTDPKKFSTADDGISDLAKIKEGLDPTKPLDKDAIEEFSIEDEKLDVAIHTNDLNAKYHSFIESYQQDELEAIYEPVREPVQFFNYTGEVELKLPEKVKNKKKLKAFYFDFDKEDFVEIKKQRVEDDAIFATINDSFPVFILDPNTYEKIEKYYYFRVSGFQFSRAVAGFDHKVFIFKRAWRDSDNFVEDKYEDEEYGITELSIGTIGPISAAFLDGVYALLDKIFAPLDGTEWNFTCSCLA
;
A
#
# COMPACT_ATOMS: atom_id res chain seq x y z
N MET A 1 -32.04 52.85 27.25
CA MET A 1 -30.85 52.32 27.95
C MET A 1 -30.68 50.80 27.76
N LYS A 2 -31.55 49.91 28.27
CA LYS A 2 -31.41 48.44 28.08
C LYS A 2 -31.34 47.96 26.62
N LYS A 3 -32.11 48.57 25.70
CA LYS A 3 -32.08 48.26 24.25
C LYS A 3 -30.76 48.69 23.59
N PHE A 4 -30.18 49.80 24.04
CA PHE A 4 -28.89 50.31 23.56
C PHE A 4 -27.73 49.44 24.02
N LEU A 5 -27.67 49.08 25.32
CA LEU A 5 -26.67 48.14 25.86
C LEU A 5 -26.69 46.78 25.15
N ARG A 6 -27.89 46.29 24.77
CA ARG A 6 -28.02 45.01 24.06
C ARG A 6 -27.51 45.07 22.62
N VAL A 7 -27.62 46.23 21.95
CA VAL A 7 -27.07 46.44 20.59
C VAL A 7 -25.55 46.59 20.65
N VAL A 8 -25.03 47.37 21.60
CA VAL A 8 -23.59 47.54 21.81
C VAL A 8 -22.93 46.20 22.18
N GLY A 9 -23.54 45.41 23.06
CA GLY A 9 -23.05 44.07 23.39
C GLY A 9 -22.97 43.12 22.20
N LYS A 10 -23.94 43.17 21.27
CA LYS A 10 -23.88 42.38 20.02
C LYS A 10 -22.75 42.84 19.10
N ILE A 11 -22.53 44.15 18.98
CA ILE A 11 -21.44 44.70 18.15
C ILE A 11 -20.07 44.29 18.72
N ILE A 12 -19.89 44.40 20.04
CA ILE A 12 -18.65 43.97 20.71
C ILE A 12 -18.43 42.46 20.54
N PHE A 13 -19.49 41.65 20.67
CA PHE A 13 -19.38 40.21 20.44
C PHE A 13 -18.97 39.88 19.00
N ILE A 14 -19.56 40.54 18.01
CA ILE A 14 -19.19 40.38 16.59
C ILE A 14 -17.74 40.78 16.36
N LEU A 15 -17.31 41.95 16.88
CA LEU A 15 -15.92 42.40 16.77
C LEU A 15 -14.95 41.44 17.44
N PHE A 16 -15.30 40.88 18.60
CA PHE A 16 -14.50 39.86 19.27
C PHE A 16 -14.41 38.57 18.45
N THR A 17 -15.52 38.09 17.88
CA THR A 17 -15.49 36.90 17.02
C THR A 17 -14.65 37.10 15.76
N VAL A 18 -14.72 38.29 15.14
CA VAL A 18 -13.88 38.65 13.99
C VAL A 18 -12.41 38.74 14.40
N PHE A 19 -12.11 39.32 15.57
CA PHE A 19 -10.75 39.40 16.09
C PHE A 19 -10.16 38.01 16.37
N VAL A 20 -10.93 37.10 16.98
CA VAL A 20 -10.52 35.71 17.24
C VAL A 20 -10.31 34.97 15.91
N ALA A 21 -11.22 35.12 14.94
CA ALA A 21 -11.08 34.49 13.63
C ALA A 21 -9.83 34.99 12.88
N SER A 22 -9.59 36.30 12.86
CA SER A 22 -8.38 36.89 12.26
C SER A 22 -7.11 36.45 12.97
N SER A 23 -7.13 36.34 14.30
CA SER A 23 -5.98 35.86 15.08
C SER A 23 -5.65 34.41 14.78
N LEU A 24 -6.67 33.55 14.67
CA LEU A 24 -6.50 32.14 14.27
C LEU A 24 -5.95 32.01 12.85
N LEU A 25 -6.40 32.83 11.91
CA LEU A 25 -5.85 32.87 10.54
C LEU A 25 -4.39 33.30 10.51
N ILE A 26 -3.99 34.28 11.32
CA ILE A 26 -2.61 34.74 11.42
C ILE A 26 -1.72 33.64 12.02
N VAL A 27 -2.15 33.02 13.12
CA VAL A 27 -1.40 31.92 13.76
C VAL A 27 -1.28 30.72 12.82
N GLY A 28 -2.38 30.35 12.15
CA GLY A 28 -2.36 29.29 11.13
C GLY A 28 -1.46 29.61 9.95
N GLY A 29 -1.42 30.88 9.51
CA GLY A 29 -0.53 31.36 8.46
C GLY A 29 0.95 31.30 8.83
N ILE A 30 1.30 31.71 10.06
CA ILE A 30 2.68 31.62 10.58
C ILE A 30 3.11 30.15 10.67
N TRP A 31 2.26 29.29 11.24
CA TRP A 31 2.55 27.88 11.40
C TRP A 31 2.69 27.15 10.05
N GLY A 32 1.78 27.43 9.11
CA GLY A 32 1.84 26.90 7.74
C GLY A 32 3.06 27.38 6.96
N TYR A 33 3.44 28.66 7.13
CA TYR A 33 4.63 29.21 6.50
C TYR A 33 5.92 28.56 7.03
N GLN A 34 6.00 28.32 8.33
CA GLN A 34 7.14 27.64 8.94
C GLN A 34 7.26 26.20 8.41
N LYS A 35 6.15 25.45 8.40
CA LYS A 35 6.11 24.10 7.82
C LYS A 35 6.52 24.08 6.34
N TYR A 36 6.12 25.08 5.56
CA TYR A 36 6.53 25.21 4.16
C TYR A 36 8.04 25.46 4.00
N LYS A 37 8.64 26.30 4.86
CA LYS A 37 10.08 26.54 4.84
C LYS A 37 10.85 25.27 5.17
N ASP A 38 10.43 24.52 6.17
CA ASP A 38 11.10 23.29 6.60
C ASP A 38 11.04 22.22 5.49
N TYR A 39 9.87 22.07 4.85
CA TYR A 39 9.70 21.20 3.69
C TYR A 39 10.63 21.59 2.52
N LYS A 40 10.74 22.88 2.23
CA LYS A 40 11.61 23.37 1.16
C LYS A 40 13.09 23.13 1.47
N LEU A 41 13.49 23.30 2.72
CA LEU A 41 14.84 23.02 3.20
C LEU A 41 15.16 21.53 3.03
N GLU A 42 14.28 20.64 3.50
CA GLU A 42 14.44 19.20 3.37
C GLU A 42 14.61 18.77 1.90
N LYS A 43 13.76 19.29 1.00
CA LYS A 43 13.83 19.01 -0.43
C LYS A 43 15.14 19.49 -1.07
N TYR A 44 15.63 20.67 -0.67
CA TYR A 44 16.90 21.21 -1.16
C TYR A 44 18.08 20.33 -0.74
N LEU A 45 18.12 19.91 0.52
CA LEU A 45 19.22 19.13 1.04
C LEU A 45 19.26 17.71 0.46
N LYS A 46 18.09 17.08 0.23
CA LYS A 46 17.98 15.79 -0.49
C LYS A 46 18.45 15.85 -1.94
N ALA A 47 18.49 17.04 -2.55
CA ALA A 47 18.93 17.23 -3.94
C ALA A 47 20.44 17.48 -4.08
N LEU A 48 21.19 17.54 -2.97
CA LEU A 48 22.64 17.73 -3.02
C LEU A 48 23.32 16.46 -3.56
N PRO A 49 24.39 16.60 -4.37
CA PRO A 49 25.09 15.46 -4.97
C PRO A 49 25.67 14.51 -3.92
N GLU A 50 25.62 13.20 -4.22
CA GLU A 50 25.89 12.06 -3.33
C GLU A 50 27.36 11.89 -2.91
N ASP A 51 28.23 12.91 -3.01
CA ASP A 51 29.51 12.83 -2.29
C ASP A 51 29.19 13.01 -0.79
N PRO A 52 29.21 11.95 0.04
CA PRO A 52 28.68 12.00 1.39
C PRO A 52 29.57 12.83 2.31
N THR A 53 30.83 13.04 1.94
CA THR A 53 31.79 13.83 2.72
C THR A 53 31.71 15.31 2.40
N ILE A 54 31.69 15.67 1.11
CA ILE A 54 31.67 17.08 0.68
C ILE A 54 30.30 17.71 0.92
N SER A 55 29.21 16.97 0.67
CA SER A 55 27.84 17.46 0.88
C SER A 55 27.52 17.67 2.36
N THR A 56 27.96 16.76 3.23
CA THR A 56 27.72 16.85 4.68
C THR A 56 28.50 18.00 5.29
N ASP A 57 29.78 18.16 4.97
CA ASP A 57 30.60 19.27 5.47
C ASP A 57 30.06 20.64 5.02
N MET A 58 29.61 20.74 3.77
CA MET A 58 29.01 21.97 3.26
C MET A 58 27.65 22.26 3.91
N THR A 59 26.82 21.23 4.09
CA THR A 59 25.52 21.32 4.75
C THR A 59 25.66 21.76 6.20
N VAL A 60 26.60 21.17 6.92
CA VAL A 60 26.93 21.54 8.29
C VAL A 60 27.44 22.98 8.35
N LYS A 61 28.32 23.38 7.44
CA LYS A 61 28.85 24.75 7.41
C LYS A 61 27.79 25.82 7.15
N LEU A 62 26.79 25.52 6.32
CA LEU A 62 25.74 26.47 5.94
C LEU A 62 24.52 26.43 6.85
N HIS A 63 24.17 25.25 7.37
CA HIS A 63 22.89 24.98 8.05
C HIS A 63 23.05 24.17 9.34
N GLY A 64 24.26 24.04 9.91
CA GLY A 64 24.54 23.18 11.06
C GLY A 64 23.62 23.40 12.26
N ASP A 65 23.27 24.65 12.57
CA ASP A 65 22.40 25.02 13.69
C ASP A 65 20.89 24.87 13.38
N GLU A 66 20.53 24.60 12.11
CA GLU A 66 19.14 24.44 11.69
C GLU A 66 18.62 23.03 12.03
N LYS A 67 17.30 22.94 12.22
CA LYS A 67 16.58 21.68 12.40
C LYS A 67 15.77 21.41 11.15
N ILE A 68 15.81 20.17 10.66
CA ILE A 68 15.08 19.79 9.45
C ILE A 68 13.69 19.32 9.84
N GLY A 69 12.64 19.99 9.35
CA GLY A 69 11.27 19.62 9.67
C GLY A 69 10.92 19.84 11.14
N GLY A 70 10.06 18.98 11.68
CA GLY A 70 9.70 18.97 13.11
C GLY A 70 10.71 18.28 14.03
N GLN A 71 11.93 18.02 13.57
CA GLN A 71 12.93 17.29 14.33
C GLN A 71 13.46 18.09 15.52
N LYS A 72 13.87 17.39 16.58
CA LYS A 72 14.41 18.01 17.81
C LYS A 72 15.91 18.30 17.73
N MET A 73 16.66 17.51 16.96
CA MET A 73 18.11 17.68 16.74
C MET A 73 18.40 18.63 15.60
N THR A 74 19.50 19.35 15.71
CA THR A 74 20.13 20.13 14.65
C THR A 74 20.89 19.24 13.68
N ILE A 75 21.20 19.76 12.49
CA ILE A 75 22.01 19.08 11.49
C ILE A 75 23.39 18.70 12.07
N GLN A 76 24.04 19.64 12.75
CA GLN A 76 25.35 19.41 13.36
C GLN A 76 25.30 18.29 14.40
N GLU A 77 24.34 18.30 15.33
CA GLU A 77 24.21 17.27 16.35
C GLU A 77 24.05 15.86 15.75
N LYS A 78 23.31 15.74 14.64
CA LYS A 78 23.14 14.46 13.94
C LYS A 78 24.42 14.01 13.28
N VAL A 79 25.11 14.90 12.57
CA VAL A 79 26.38 14.58 11.91
C VAL A 79 27.46 14.20 12.92
N ASP A 80 27.52 14.89 14.07
CA ASP A 80 28.45 14.57 15.17
C ASP A 80 28.17 13.20 15.79
N ALA A 81 26.90 12.80 15.87
CA ALA A 81 26.48 11.45 16.25
C ALA A 81 26.68 10.41 15.12
N GLY A 82 27.09 10.85 13.92
CA GLY A 82 27.21 10.04 12.71
C GLY A 82 25.87 9.49 12.22
N LEU A 83 24.79 10.22 12.43
CA LEU A 83 23.43 9.93 12.02
C LEU A 83 23.08 10.64 10.72
N ASN A 84 22.01 10.20 10.06
CA ASN A 84 21.54 10.86 8.86
C ASN A 84 20.73 12.12 9.23
N PRO A 85 21.18 13.34 8.86
CA PRO A 85 20.46 14.57 9.21
C PRO A 85 19.05 14.64 8.60
N TYR A 86 18.80 13.91 7.51
CA TYR A 86 17.55 13.97 6.74
C TYR A 86 16.46 13.00 7.20
N VAL A 87 16.79 12.10 8.13
CA VAL A 87 15.87 11.06 8.61
C VAL A 87 15.65 11.28 10.10
N ALA A 88 14.40 11.27 10.58
CA ALA A 88 14.11 11.52 11.99
C ALA A 88 14.44 10.33 12.91
N ASP A 89 14.35 9.12 12.39
CA ASP A 89 14.70 7.84 13.01
C ASP A 89 15.63 7.08 12.05
N THR A 90 16.92 7.11 12.34
CA THR A 90 17.96 6.52 11.48
C THR A 90 17.87 4.99 11.45
N SER A 91 17.39 4.36 12.52
CA SER A 91 17.30 2.90 12.65
C SER A 91 16.03 2.31 12.04
N GLY A 92 14.97 3.12 11.91
CA GLY A 92 13.65 2.68 11.47
C GLY A 92 12.90 1.82 12.51
N ASN A 93 13.30 1.87 13.79
CA ASN A 93 12.62 1.11 14.85
C ASN A 93 11.46 1.86 15.52
N GLY A 94 11.11 3.05 15.01
CA GLY A 94 10.02 3.89 15.51
C GLY A 94 10.38 4.78 16.70
N ILE A 95 11.67 4.87 17.08
CA ILE A 95 12.18 5.83 18.06
C ILE A 95 12.95 6.94 17.33
N SER A 96 12.62 8.21 17.59
CA SER A 96 13.39 9.31 17.01
C SER A 96 14.84 9.30 17.50
N ASP A 97 15.78 9.70 16.66
CA ASP A 97 17.21 9.77 17.00
C ASP A 97 17.45 10.55 18.31
N TRP A 98 16.65 11.60 18.53
CA TRP A 98 16.72 12.41 19.74
C TRP A 98 16.26 11.62 20.97
N ASP A 99 15.12 10.91 20.89
CA ASP A 99 14.59 10.14 22.01
C ASP A 99 15.49 8.91 22.29
N ALA A 100 16.07 8.30 21.27
CA ALA A 100 17.04 7.22 21.42
C ALA A 100 18.24 7.67 22.27
N LEU A 101 18.85 8.82 21.94
CA LEU A 101 20.02 9.33 22.66
C LEU A 101 19.69 9.91 24.05
N HIS A 102 18.62 10.70 24.16
CA HIS A 102 18.36 11.53 25.34
C HIS A 102 17.32 10.96 26.30
N THR A 103 16.42 10.10 25.83
CA THR A 103 15.32 9.57 26.66
C THR A 103 15.56 8.10 27.02
N TYR A 104 15.89 7.27 26.03
CA TYR A 104 15.97 5.81 26.20
C TYR A 104 17.40 5.29 26.28
N HIS A 105 18.40 6.11 25.94
CA HIS A 105 19.82 5.76 25.93
C HIS A 105 20.13 4.50 25.12
N THR A 106 19.47 4.36 23.98
CA THR A 106 19.66 3.30 22.99
C THR A 106 20.58 3.77 21.86
N ASP A 107 21.08 2.84 21.05
CA ASP A 107 21.87 3.18 19.86
C ASP A 107 20.93 3.61 18.72
N PRO A 108 20.92 4.90 18.33
CA PRO A 108 20.04 5.42 17.25
C PRO A 108 20.31 4.81 15.87
N LYS A 109 21.40 4.05 15.68
CA LYS A 109 21.73 3.39 14.41
C LYS A 109 21.28 1.94 14.36
N LYS A 110 20.87 1.38 15.50
CA LYS A 110 20.49 -0.03 15.60
C LYS A 110 19.00 -0.17 15.77
N PHE A 111 18.42 -1.06 14.97
CA PHE A 111 17.03 -1.46 15.17
C PHE A 111 16.82 -2.09 16.57
N SER A 112 17.80 -2.90 17.00
CA SER A 112 17.88 -3.54 18.32
C SER A 112 19.24 -3.23 18.94
N THR A 113 19.27 -2.44 20.02
CA THR A 113 20.52 -2.04 20.69
C THR A 113 21.24 -3.23 21.31
N ALA A 114 20.49 -4.21 21.83
CA ALA A 114 21.04 -5.41 22.45
C ALA A 114 21.46 -6.52 21.46
N ASP A 115 21.29 -6.31 20.15
CA ASP A 115 21.60 -7.27 19.08
C ASP A 115 20.90 -8.64 19.24
N ASP A 116 19.70 -8.69 19.86
CA ASP A 116 18.87 -9.90 19.99
C ASP A 116 17.74 -10.00 18.94
N GLY A 117 17.65 -8.98 18.08
CA GLY A 117 16.67 -8.91 17.00
C GLY A 117 15.28 -8.47 17.46
N ILE A 118 15.08 -8.03 18.69
CA ILE A 118 13.85 -7.37 19.16
C ILE A 118 14.11 -5.86 19.19
N SER A 119 13.23 -5.09 18.56
CA SER A 119 13.38 -3.64 18.46
C SER A 119 13.38 -2.96 19.83
N ASP A 120 14.12 -1.86 19.94
CA ASP A 120 14.16 -1.07 21.17
C ASP A 120 12.76 -0.53 21.52
N LEU A 121 11.99 -0.11 20.51
CA LEU A 121 10.62 0.37 20.71
C LEU A 121 9.74 -0.70 21.34
N ALA A 122 9.81 -1.93 20.80
CA ALA A 122 9.01 -3.03 21.30
C ALA A 122 9.31 -3.32 22.76
N LYS A 123 10.59 -3.39 23.13
CA LYS A 123 11.01 -3.58 24.53
C LYS A 123 10.51 -2.46 25.44
N ILE A 124 10.67 -1.19 25.02
CA ILE A 124 10.22 -0.03 25.80
C ILE A 124 8.70 -0.05 26.02
N LYS A 125 7.92 -0.42 24.99
CA LYS A 125 6.46 -0.51 25.08
C LYS A 125 6.00 -1.61 26.03
N GLU A 126 6.76 -2.70 26.15
CA GLU A 126 6.54 -3.77 27.13
C GLU A 126 7.16 -3.45 28.51
N GLY A 127 7.78 -2.28 28.70
CA GLY A 127 8.43 -1.91 29.96
C GLY A 127 9.74 -2.66 30.26
N LEU A 128 10.34 -3.26 29.23
CA LEU A 128 11.61 -3.98 29.28
C LEU A 128 12.80 -3.04 29.02
N ASP A 129 13.99 -3.47 29.42
CA ASP A 129 15.24 -2.73 29.20
C ASP A 129 15.74 -2.97 27.75
N PRO A 130 15.77 -1.94 26.89
CA PRO A 130 16.15 -2.11 25.48
C PRO A 130 17.62 -2.51 25.29
N THR A 131 18.47 -2.20 26.26
CA THR A 131 19.93 -2.48 26.21
C THR A 131 20.29 -3.90 26.64
N LYS A 132 19.34 -4.66 27.17
CA LYS A 132 19.54 -6.04 27.60
C LYS A 132 19.01 -7.03 26.57
N PRO A 133 19.74 -8.12 26.30
CA PRO A 133 19.26 -9.18 25.43
C PRO A 133 18.10 -9.91 26.11
N LEU A 134 17.07 -10.23 25.34
CA LEU A 134 15.91 -11.00 25.71
C LEU A 134 15.81 -12.22 24.80
N ASP A 135 15.56 -13.38 25.41
CA ASP A 135 15.30 -14.59 24.66
C ASP A 135 13.87 -14.54 24.07
N LYS A 136 13.74 -14.75 22.76
CA LYS A 136 12.45 -14.78 22.07
C LYS A 136 11.56 -15.90 22.60
N ASP A 137 12.16 -17.01 23.04
CA ASP A 137 11.42 -18.15 23.59
C ASP A 137 10.86 -17.88 24.99
N ALA A 138 11.31 -16.81 25.66
CA ALA A 138 10.78 -16.39 26.95
C ALA A 138 9.52 -15.50 26.83
N ILE A 139 9.13 -15.12 25.61
CA ILE A 139 7.96 -14.27 25.35
C ILE A 139 6.76 -15.18 25.19
N GLU A 140 5.75 -14.99 26.04
CA GLU A 140 4.49 -15.71 25.94
C GLU A 140 3.78 -15.36 24.62
N GLU A 141 3.14 -16.37 24.02
CA GLU A 141 2.35 -16.18 22.80
C GLU A 141 1.16 -15.26 23.05
N PHE A 142 0.91 -14.34 22.12
CA PHE A 142 -0.18 -13.38 22.18
C PHE A 142 -0.85 -13.23 20.81
N SER A 143 -2.04 -12.62 20.81
CA SER A 143 -2.84 -12.38 19.61
C SER A 143 -2.94 -10.89 19.30
N ILE A 144 -2.68 -10.52 18.05
CA ILE A 144 -2.95 -9.18 17.50
C ILE A 144 -4.24 -9.30 16.70
N GLU A 145 -5.32 -8.67 17.17
CA GLU A 145 -6.64 -8.76 16.53
C GLU A 145 -7.01 -7.45 15.85
N ASP A 146 -7.49 -7.55 14.61
CA ASP A 146 -8.21 -6.48 13.92
C ASP A 146 -9.68 -6.90 13.77
N GLU A 147 -10.53 -6.37 14.66
CA GLU A 147 -11.97 -6.65 14.66
C GLU A 147 -12.68 -6.14 13.39
N LYS A 148 -12.16 -5.07 12.76
CA LYS A 148 -12.81 -4.48 11.59
C LYS A 148 -12.55 -5.35 10.36
N LEU A 149 -11.35 -5.89 10.25
CA LEU A 149 -10.93 -6.74 9.15
C LEU A 149 -11.18 -8.22 9.44
N ASP A 150 -11.69 -8.61 10.60
CA ASP A 150 -11.94 -10.01 10.95
C ASP A 150 -10.66 -10.87 10.81
N VAL A 151 -9.54 -10.35 11.34
CA VAL A 151 -8.20 -10.97 11.26
C VAL A 151 -7.58 -11.07 12.65
N ALA A 152 -6.85 -12.15 12.90
CA ALA A 152 -5.97 -12.26 14.05
C ALA A 152 -4.59 -12.79 13.65
N ILE A 153 -3.55 -12.37 14.36
CA ILE A 153 -2.19 -12.88 14.23
C ILE A 153 -1.78 -13.46 15.57
N HIS A 154 -1.48 -14.76 15.60
CA HIS A 154 -0.97 -15.44 16.80
C HIS A 154 0.55 -15.54 16.70
N THR A 155 1.26 -14.88 17.61
CA THR A 155 2.72 -14.78 17.55
C THR A 155 3.30 -14.53 18.93
N ASN A 156 4.57 -14.87 19.10
CA ASN A 156 5.40 -14.45 20.23
C ASN A 156 6.41 -13.37 19.82
N ASP A 157 6.33 -12.86 18.58
CA ASP A 157 7.25 -11.82 18.09
C ASP A 157 6.73 -10.42 18.44
N LEU A 158 7.37 -9.79 19.43
CA LEU A 158 7.07 -8.40 19.80
C LEU A 158 7.28 -7.41 18.64
N ASN A 159 8.15 -7.71 17.67
CA ASN A 159 8.26 -6.84 16.50
C ASN A 159 6.99 -6.87 15.67
N ALA A 160 6.35 -8.03 15.50
CA ALA A 160 5.07 -8.11 14.81
C ALA A 160 4.01 -7.23 15.50
N LYS A 161 3.97 -7.22 16.84
CA LYS A 161 3.02 -6.39 17.60
C LYS A 161 3.11 -4.89 17.33
N TYR A 162 4.32 -4.37 17.10
CA TYR A 162 4.55 -2.93 17.02
C TYR A 162 4.96 -2.43 15.63
N HIS A 163 5.36 -3.32 14.73
CA HIS A 163 5.86 -2.98 13.39
C HIS A 163 5.06 -3.61 12.25
N SER A 164 4.14 -4.54 12.54
CA SER A 164 3.24 -5.06 11.51
C SER A 164 2.04 -4.14 11.31
N PHE A 165 1.56 -4.10 10.07
CA PHE A 165 0.36 -3.37 9.69
C PHE A 165 -0.56 -4.28 8.90
N ILE A 166 -1.85 -4.16 9.15
CA ILE A 166 -2.90 -4.90 8.47
C ILE A 166 -3.79 -3.88 7.78
N GLU A 167 -3.93 -3.98 6.47
CA GLU A 167 -4.78 -3.08 5.69
C GLU A 167 -5.71 -3.87 4.80
N SER A 168 -6.91 -3.33 4.55
CA SER A 168 -7.75 -3.91 3.52
C SER A 168 -7.18 -3.64 2.13
N TYR A 169 -7.39 -4.60 1.24
CA TYR A 169 -6.97 -4.51 -0.15
C TYR A 169 -8.21 -4.59 -1.04
N GLN A 170 -8.72 -3.42 -1.42
CA GLN A 170 -9.85 -3.29 -2.33
C GLN A 170 -9.36 -2.93 -3.73
N GLN A 171 -9.71 -3.77 -4.69
CA GLN A 171 -9.51 -3.54 -6.12
C GLN A 171 -10.81 -3.95 -6.80
N ASP A 172 -11.70 -2.99 -7.04
CA ASP A 172 -13.07 -3.22 -7.52
C ASP A 172 -13.10 -4.10 -8.78
N GLU A 173 -12.13 -3.91 -9.67
CA GLU A 173 -11.98 -4.65 -10.92
C GLU A 173 -11.62 -6.12 -10.67
N LEU A 174 -10.71 -6.38 -9.72
CA LEU A 174 -10.31 -7.72 -9.33
C LEU A 174 -11.46 -8.41 -8.56
N GLU A 175 -12.10 -7.72 -7.64
CA GLU A 175 -13.20 -8.27 -6.86
C GLU A 175 -14.41 -8.64 -7.72
N ALA A 176 -14.70 -7.86 -8.77
CA ALA A 176 -15.76 -8.18 -9.73
C ALA A 176 -15.48 -9.48 -10.52
N ILE A 177 -14.21 -9.80 -10.76
CA ILE A 177 -13.78 -10.98 -11.52
C ILE A 177 -13.78 -12.22 -10.62
N TYR A 178 -13.23 -12.08 -9.41
CA TYR A 178 -12.91 -13.21 -8.53
C TYR A 178 -13.93 -13.44 -7.42
N GLU A 179 -14.79 -12.47 -7.13
CA GLU A 179 -15.87 -12.54 -6.13
C GLU A 179 -15.37 -13.14 -4.80
N PRO A 180 -14.40 -12.50 -4.13
CA PRO A 180 -13.82 -13.06 -2.92
C PRO A 180 -14.87 -13.19 -1.81
N VAL A 181 -14.70 -14.22 -0.98
CA VAL A 181 -15.67 -14.56 0.08
C VAL A 181 -15.78 -13.47 1.14
N ARG A 182 -14.70 -12.70 1.31
CA ARG A 182 -14.55 -11.58 2.22
C ARG A 182 -13.60 -10.56 1.60
N GLU A 183 -13.56 -9.37 2.18
CA GLU A 183 -12.56 -8.35 1.84
C GLU A 183 -11.14 -8.93 1.94
N PRO A 184 -10.33 -8.83 0.87
CA PRO A 184 -8.93 -9.22 0.90
C PRO A 184 -8.13 -8.34 1.85
N VAL A 185 -7.12 -8.91 2.49
CA VAL A 185 -6.30 -8.22 3.49
C VAL A 185 -4.84 -8.39 3.17
N GLN A 186 -4.09 -7.30 3.26
CA GLN A 186 -2.65 -7.26 3.08
C GLN A 186 -1.95 -7.08 4.43
N PHE A 187 -0.87 -7.83 4.60
CA PHE A 187 -0.06 -7.84 5.81
C PHE A 187 1.32 -7.27 5.49
N PHE A 188 1.73 -6.23 6.20
CA PHE A 188 3.03 -5.60 6.02
C PHE A 188 3.94 -5.93 7.21
N ASN A 189 5.23 -6.12 6.92
CA ASN A 189 6.27 -6.41 7.90
C ASN A 189 5.96 -7.60 8.83
N TYR A 190 5.20 -8.58 8.33
CA TYR A 190 4.88 -9.79 9.05
C TYR A 190 5.15 -11.03 8.19
N THR A 191 5.67 -12.07 8.84
CA THR A 191 5.85 -13.39 8.25
C THR A 191 5.50 -14.41 9.31
N GLY A 192 4.57 -15.30 8.98
CA GLY A 192 4.03 -16.22 9.96
C GLY A 192 2.60 -16.60 9.66
N GLU A 193 1.97 -17.26 10.61
CA GLU A 193 0.59 -17.66 10.48
C GLU A 193 -0.34 -16.51 10.83
N VAL A 194 -1.40 -16.37 10.03
CA VAL A 194 -2.53 -15.46 10.28
C VAL A 194 -3.82 -16.25 10.32
N GLU A 195 -4.75 -15.80 11.13
CA GLU A 195 -6.13 -16.27 11.20
C GLU A 195 -7.03 -15.28 10.43
N LEU A 196 -7.75 -15.79 9.45
CA LEU A 196 -8.73 -15.04 8.67
C LEU A 196 -10.12 -15.59 8.98
N LYS A 197 -10.91 -14.86 9.77
CA LYS A 197 -12.28 -15.27 10.11
C LYS A 197 -13.15 -15.23 8.86
N LEU A 198 -14.04 -16.22 8.76
CA LEU A 198 -14.95 -16.44 7.64
C LEU A 198 -16.36 -15.96 8.00
N PRO A 199 -17.05 -15.21 7.11
CA PRO A 199 -18.40 -14.75 7.37
C PRO A 199 -19.38 -15.90 7.66
N GLU A 200 -20.26 -15.74 8.66
CA GLU A 200 -21.23 -16.77 9.07
C GLU A 200 -22.14 -17.27 7.94
N LYS A 201 -22.48 -16.38 6.99
CA LYS A 201 -23.41 -16.66 5.89
C LYS A 201 -22.84 -17.65 4.86
N VAL A 202 -21.53 -17.89 4.88
CA VAL A 202 -20.85 -18.69 3.85
C VAL A 202 -21.05 -20.18 4.14
N LYS A 203 -21.71 -20.87 3.20
CA LYS A 203 -21.89 -22.32 3.25
C LYS A 203 -20.61 -23.02 2.76
N ASN A 204 -20.36 -24.23 3.26
CA ASN A 204 -19.22 -25.07 2.84
C ASN A 204 -17.83 -24.47 3.13
N LYS A 205 -17.65 -23.79 4.28
CA LYS A 205 -16.37 -23.18 4.71
C LYS A 205 -15.13 -24.08 4.53
N LYS A 206 -15.28 -25.40 4.74
CA LYS A 206 -14.21 -26.40 4.56
C LYS A 206 -13.63 -26.51 3.15
N LYS A 207 -14.32 -26.00 2.12
CA LYS A 207 -13.83 -26.00 0.74
C LYS A 207 -13.03 -24.75 0.38
N LEU A 208 -13.17 -23.69 1.17
CA LEU A 208 -12.53 -22.42 0.91
C LEU A 208 -11.02 -22.55 1.12
N LYS A 209 -10.28 -21.78 0.36
CA LYS A 209 -8.83 -21.72 0.47
C LYS A 209 -8.35 -20.28 0.37
N ALA A 210 -7.20 -20.03 0.96
CA ALA A 210 -6.45 -18.79 0.87
C ALA A 210 -5.49 -18.82 -0.33
N PHE A 211 -5.45 -17.72 -1.07
CA PHE A 211 -4.63 -17.50 -2.25
C PHE A 211 -3.96 -16.12 -2.17
N TYR A 212 -2.90 -15.93 -2.94
CA TYR A 212 -2.37 -14.61 -3.28
C TYR A 212 -2.30 -14.47 -4.80
N PHE A 213 -2.37 -13.25 -5.31
CA PHE A 213 -2.24 -13.00 -6.74
C PHE A 213 -0.76 -12.82 -7.11
N ASP A 214 -0.27 -13.65 -8.01
CA ASP A 214 1.08 -13.59 -8.56
C ASP A 214 1.05 -12.80 -9.87
N PHE A 215 1.57 -11.57 -9.83
CA PHE A 215 1.55 -10.66 -10.99
C PHE A 215 2.40 -11.18 -12.16
N ASP A 216 3.45 -11.97 -11.91
CA ASP A 216 4.28 -12.52 -12.98
C ASP A 216 3.56 -13.66 -13.73
N LYS A 217 2.72 -14.40 -13.00
CA LYS A 217 1.88 -15.47 -13.59
C LYS A 217 0.51 -14.98 -14.03
N GLU A 218 0.15 -13.75 -13.64
CA GLU A 218 -1.19 -13.18 -13.78
C GLU A 218 -2.29 -14.08 -13.20
N ASP A 219 -1.99 -14.80 -12.10
CA ASP A 219 -2.86 -15.86 -11.59
C ASP A 219 -2.82 -15.98 -10.05
N PHE A 220 -3.88 -16.55 -9.48
CA PHE A 220 -3.95 -16.87 -8.06
C PHE A 220 -3.17 -18.13 -7.73
N VAL A 221 -2.20 -17.97 -6.83
CA VAL A 221 -1.42 -19.08 -6.30
C VAL A 221 -1.95 -19.46 -4.92
N GLU A 222 -2.33 -20.73 -4.76
CA GLU A 222 -2.77 -21.28 -3.48
C GLU A 222 -1.66 -21.18 -2.43
N ILE A 223 -1.97 -20.66 -1.24
CA ILE A 223 -1.04 -20.63 -0.12
C ILE A 223 -0.84 -22.07 0.37
N LYS A 224 0.36 -22.63 0.18
CA LYS A 224 0.64 -24.05 0.44
C LYS A 224 0.40 -24.48 1.88
N LYS A 225 0.75 -23.63 2.84
CA LYS A 225 0.63 -23.91 4.27
C LYS A 225 -0.58 -23.18 4.81
N GLN A 226 -1.72 -23.84 4.74
CA GLN A 226 -2.99 -23.35 5.25
C GLN A 226 -3.81 -24.49 5.86
N ARG A 227 -4.74 -24.15 6.77
CA ARG A 227 -5.75 -25.07 7.31
C ARG A 227 -7.03 -24.31 7.61
N VAL A 228 -8.14 -25.03 7.58
CA VAL A 228 -9.46 -24.48 7.94
C VAL A 228 -9.88 -25.10 9.25
N GLU A 229 -10.14 -24.27 10.25
CA GLU A 229 -10.63 -24.67 11.57
C GLU A 229 -11.88 -23.86 11.89
N ASP A 230 -12.95 -24.56 12.27
CA ASP A 230 -14.27 -23.98 12.57
C ASP A 230 -14.74 -22.95 11.53
N ASP A 231 -14.60 -21.67 11.88
CA ASP A 231 -15.06 -20.52 11.14
C ASP A 231 -13.90 -19.61 10.67
N ALA A 232 -12.67 -20.13 10.59
CA ALA A 232 -11.50 -19.38 10.15
C ALA A 232 -10.57 -20.20 9.22
N ILE A 233 -9.80 -19.48 8.40
CA ILE A 233 -8.67 -20.04 7.65
C ILE A 233 -7.38 -19.53 8.29
N PHE A 234 -6.53 -20.47 8.69
CA PHE A 234 -5.16 -20.19 9.12
C PHE A 234 -4.25 -20.34 7.91
N ALA A 235 -3.50 -19.29 7.57
CA ALA A 235 -2.60 -19.28 6.42
C ALA A 235 -1.22 -18.74 6.82
N THR A 236 -0.14 -19.41 6.40
CA THR A 236 1.22 -18.91 6.59
C THR A 236 1.60 -17.98 5.45
N ILE A 237 1.83 -16.71 5.78
CA ILE A 237 2.25 -15.65 4.86
C ILE A 237 3.76 -15.47 4.98
N ASN A 238 4.43 -15.36 3.84
CA ASN A 238 5.90 -15.20 3.77
C ASN A 238 6.33 -13.89 3.11
N ASP A 239 5.37 -13.09 2.65
CA ASP A 239 5.62 -11.87 1.90
C ASP A 239 4.38 -10.97 1.98
N SER A 240 4.52 -9.71 1.61
CA SER A 240 3.50 -8.68 1.80
C SER A 240 2.42 -8.70 0.71
N PHE A 241 1.93 -9.89 0.32
CA PHE A 241 0.88 -10.01 -0.68
C PHE A 241 -0.51 -9.92 -0.04
N PRO A 242 -1.52 -9.37 -0.75
CA PRO A 242 -2.90 -9.45 -0.31
C PRO A 242 -3.37 -10.92 -0.34
N VAL A 243 -4.09 -11.31 0.72
CA VAL A 243 -4.62 -12.66 0.87
C VAL A 243 -6.11 -12.67 0.54
N PHE A 244 -6.47 -13.53 -0.40
CA PHE A 244 -7.81 -13.71 -0.92
C PHE A 244 -8.37 -15.05 -0.47
N ILE A 245 -9.63 -15.06 -0.03
CA ILE A 245 -10.35 -16.31 0.25
C ILE A 245 -11.33 -16.58 -0.88
N LEU A 246 -11.10 -17.70 -1.57
CA LEU A 246 -11.86 -18.09 -2.76
C LEU A 246 -12.46 -19.50 -2.58
N ASP A 247 -13.57 -19.78 -3.25
CA ASP A 247 -14.03 -21.15 -3.53
C ASP A 247 -13.26 -21.67 -4.76
N PRO A 248 -12.50 -22.77 -4.66
CA PRO A 248 -11.76 -23.33 -5.80
C PRO A 248 -12.64 -23.61 -7.04
N ASN A 249 -13.93 -23.91 -6.86
CA ASN A 249 -14.85 -24.15 -7.98
C ASN A 249 -15.32 -22.85 -8.66
N THR A 250 -15.24 -21.72 -7.94
CA THR A 250 -15.42 -20.40 -8.53
C THR A 250 -14.16 -20.04 -9.32
N TYR A 251 -12.97 -20.34 -8.79
CA TYR A 251 -11.68 -20.13 -9.47
C TYR A 251 -11.53 -20.92 -10.78
N GLU A 252 -11.92 -22.20 -10.86
CA GLU A 252 -11.92 -22.95 -12.14
C GLU A 252 -12.82 -22.34 -13.23
N LYS A 253 -13.73 -21.41 -12.88
CA LYS A 253 -14.53 -20.67 -13.87
C LYS A 253 -13.82 -19.42 -14.38
N ILE A 254 -12.74 -19.00 -13.74
CA ILE A 254 -12.00 -17.76 -14.01
C ILE A 254 -10.96 -17.97 -15.12
N GLU A 255 -10.45 -19.19 -15.33
CA GLU A 255 -9.70 -19.55 -16.57
C GLU A 255 -10.49 -19.33 -17.89
N LYS A 256 -11.72 -18.81 -17.82
CA LYS A 256 -12.63 -18.58 -18.95
C LYS A 256 -12.86 -17.09 -19.24
N TYR A 257 -11.99 -16.19 -18.79
CA TYR A 257 -12.02 -14.80 -19.22
C TYR A 257 -11.19 -14.62 -20.51
N TYR A 258 -11.79 -13.96 -21.50
CA TYR A 258 -11.04 -13.48 -22.65
C TYR A 258 -10.56 -12.07 -22.36
N TYR A 259 -9.25 -11.83 -22.49
CA TYR A 259 -8.73 -10.47 -22.59
C TYR A 259 -8.08 -10.24 -23.94
N PHE A 260 -8.22 -9.03 -24.48
CA PHE A 260 -7.42 -8.61 -25.62
C PHE A 260 -7.14 -7.12 -25.59
N ARG A 261 -5.93 -6.77 -26.04
CA ARG A 261 -5.43 -5.40 -26.20
C ARG A 261 -5.44 -5.04 -27.68
N VAL A 262 -6.23 -4.04 -28.07
CA VAL A 262 -6.13 -3.44 -29.42
C VAL A 262 -5.24 -2.22 -29.37
N SER A 263 -4.07 -2.30 -30.01
CA SER A 263 -3.16 -1.16 -30.19
C SER A 263 -3.28 -0.67 -31.63
N GLY A 264 -3.77 0.55 -31.84
CA GLY A 264 -3.90 1.15 -33.18
C GLY A 264 -2.55 1.62 -33.75
N PHE A 265 -2.38 1.52 -35.08
CA PHE A 265 -1.27 2.15 -35.81
C PHE A 265 -1.33 3.69 -35.65
N GLN A 266 -0.18 4.37 -35.71
CA GLN A 266 -0.03 5.83 -35.46
C GLN A 266 -1.06 6.74 -36.18
N PHE A 267 -1.64 6.30 -37.30
CA PHE A 267 -2.66 7.05 -38.04
C PHE A 267 -4.01 7.19 -37.31
N SER A 268 -4.40 6.25 -36.44
CA SER A 268 -5.71 6.28 -35.74
C SER A 268 -5.76 7.26 -34.57
N ARG A 269 -4.61 7.66 -34.02
CA ARG A 269 -4.49 8.62 -32.90
C ARG A 269 -5.11 9.99 -33.21
N ALA A 270 -4.99 10.45 -34.46
CA ALA A 270 -5.42 11.79 -34.86
C ALA A 270 -6.93 11.89 -35.20
N VAL A 271 -7.59 10.76 -35.49
CA VAL A 271 -8.98 10.76 -36.01
C VAL A 271 -9.99 10.24 -35.00
N ALA A 272 -9.60 9.27 -34.14
CA ALA A 272 -10.53 8.59 -33.25
C ALA A 272 -10.15 8.63 -31.76
N GLY A 273 -8.95 9.13 -31.41
CA GLY A 273 -8.55 9.32 -30.01
C GLY A 273 -8.42 8.02 -29.20
N PHE A 274 -7.83 6.96 -29.75
CA PHE A 274 -7.56 5.73 -28.99
C PHE A 274 -6.10 5.63 -28.58
N ASP A 275 -5.87 5.65 -27.27
CA ASP A 275 -4.87 4.83 -26.60
C ASP A 275 -5.61 3.55 -26.08
N HIS A 276 -4.89 2.51 -25.70
CA HIS A 276 -5.31 1.09 -25.70
C HIS A 276 -6.74 0.76 -25.17
N LYS A 277 -7.47 -0.15 -25.83
CA LYS A 277 -8.74 -0.70 -25.29
C LYS A 277 -8.54 -2.15 -24.85
N VAL A 278 -8.84 -2.44 -23.58
CA VAL A 278 -8.77 -3.77 -22.95
C VAL A 278 -10.19 -4.22 -22.70
N PHE A 279 -10.58 -5.34 -23.31
CA PHE A 279 -11.88 -5.95 -23.06
C PHE A 279 -11.69 -7.21 -22.21
N ILE A 280 -12.47 -7.35 -21.13
CA ILE A 280 -12.49 -8.56 -20.29
C ILE A 280 -13.88 -9.17 -20.38
N PHE A 281 -14.00 -10.38 -20.91
CA PHE A 281 -15.29 -11.07 -21.05
C PHE A 281 -15.43 -12.27 -20.12
N LYS A 282 -16.43 -12.27 -19.24
CA LYS A 282 -16.84 -13.43 -18.45
C LYS A 282 -17.67 -14.39 -19.30
N ARG A 283 -17.27 -15.66 -19.48
CA ARG A 283 -18.14 -16.63 -20.18
C ARG A 283 -19.46 -16.85 -19.41
N ALA A 284 -20.59 -16.63 -20.07
CA ALA A 284 -21.95 -16.85 -19.55
C ALA A 284 -22.81 -17.64 -20.55
N TRP A 285 -24.06 -17.93 -20.18
CA TRP A 285 -24.98 -18.63 -21.07
C TRP A 285 -25.52 -17.74 -22.20
N ARG A 286 -25.43 -16.40 -22.04
CA ARG A 286 -25.83 -15.38 -23.00
C ARG A 286 -24.88 -14.19 -22.91
N ASP A 287 -24.73 -13.45 -24.00
CA ASP A 287 -24.00 -12.17 -24.01
C ASP A 287 -24.68 -11.17 -23.05
N SER A 288 -23.91 -10.33 -22.36
CA SER A 288 -24.51 -9.20 -21.61
C SER A 288 -24.88 -8.10 -22.57
N ASP A 289 -26.07 -7.54 -22.38
CA ASP A 289 -26.50 -6.33 -23.11
C ASP A 289 -25.87 -5.05 -22.52
N ASN A 290 -25.26 -5.14 -21.33
CA ASN A 290 -24.60 -4.06 -20.60
C ASN A 290 -23.11 -4.35 -20.44
N PHE A 291 -22.28 -3.34 -20.68
CA PHE A 291 -20.84 -3.35 -20.43
C PHE A 291 -20.53 -2.31 -19.35
N VAL A 292 -19.66 -2.65 -18.42
CA VAL A 292 -19.01 -1.64 -17.59
C VAL A 292 -17.88 -1.07 -18.44
N GLU A 293 -17.95 0.21 -18.78
CA GLU A 293 -16.91 0.91 -19.53
C GLU A 293 -16.28 1.97 -18.62
N ASP A 294 -15.02 1.77 -18.26
CA ASP A 294 -14.24 2.74 -17.49
C ASP A 294 -13.02 3.21 -18.29
N LYS A 295 -12.69 4.50 -18.13
CA LYS A 295 -11.54 5.13 -18.80
C LYS A 295 -10.50 5.51 -17.76
N TYR A 296 -9.29 5.01 -17.95
CA TYR A 296 -8.14 5.29 -17.10
C TYR A 296 -7.10 6.07 -17.89
N GLU A 297 -6.55 7.14 -17.32
CA GLU A 297 -5.38 7.83 -17.88
C GLU A 297 -4.13 7.30 -17.21
N ASP A 298 -3.29 6.59 -17.97
CA ASP A 298 -1.98 6.12 -17.53
C ASP A 298 -0.88 7.00 -18.16
N GLU A 299 0.09 7.46 -17.37
CA GLU A 299 1.13 8.40 -17.82
C GLU A 299 2.12 7.78 -18.84
N GLU A 300 2.26 6.45 -18.84
CA GLU A 300 3.21 5.71 -19.69
C GLU A 300 2.51 5.14 -20.94
N TYR A 301 1.27 4.68 -20.81
CA TYR A 301 0.53 3.98 -21.88
C TYR A 301 -0.64 4.76 -22.48
N GLY A 302 -1.00 5.92 -21.92
CA GLY A 302 -2.09 6.78 -22.39
C GLY A 302 -3.48 6.39 -21.85
N ILE A 303 -4.53 6.88 -22.49
CA ILE A 303 -5.93 6.59 -22.10
C ILE A 303 -6.25 5.12 -22.38
N THR A 304 -6.47 4.32 -21.34
CA THR A 304 -6.91 2.93 -21.45
C THR A 304 -8.41 2.82 -21.18
N GLU A 305 -9.17 2.29 -22.14
CA GLU A 305 -10.59 1.94 -21.94
C GLU A 305 -10.70 0.48 -21.51
N LEU A 306 -11.20 0.23 -20.30
CA LEU A 306 -11.52 -1.10 -19.78
C LEU A 306 -13.00 -1.39 -19.98
N SER A 307 -13.33 -2.49 -20.66
CA SER A 307 -14.73 -2.90 -20.86
C SER A 307 -14.97 -4.32 -20.33
N ILE A 308 -15.80 -4.44 -19.29
CA ILE A 308 -16.15 -5.72 -18.65
C ILE A 308 -17.56 -6.12 -19.08
N GLY A 309 -17.69 -7.32 -19.67
CA GLY A 309 -18.98 -7.87 -20.11
C GLY A 309 -19.05 -9.38 -19.97
N THR A 310 -20.23 -9.98 -20.18
CA THR A 310 -20.35 -11.44 -20.27
C THR A 310 -20.49 -11.88 -21.73
N ILE A 311 -19.88 -13.00 -22.11
CA ILE A 311 -19.95 -13.55 -23.47
C ILE A 311 -20.52 -14.98 -23.51
N GLY A 312 -21.46 -15.21 -24.41
CA GLY A 312 -22.10 -16.47 -24.69
C GLY A 312 -21.21 -17.43 -25.50
N PRO A 313 -21.54 -18.72 -25.53
CA PRO A 313 -20.70 -19.76 -26.14
C PRO A 313 -20.49 -19.60 -27.65
N ILE A 314 -21.45 -19.02 -28.38
CA ILE A 314 -21.34 -18.77 -29.83
C ILE A 314 -20.35 -17.64 -30.11
N SER A 315 -20.50 -16.53 -29.37
CA SER A 315 -19.67 -15.34 -29.48
C SER A 315 -18.22 -15.64 -29.04
N ALA A 316 -18.05 -16.48 -28.01
CA ALA A 316 -16.74 -17.01 -27.61
C ALA A 316 -16.08 -17.87 -28.71
N ALA A 317 -16.82 -18.80 -29.32
CA ALA A 317 -16.28 -19.63 -30.41
C ALA A 317 -15.93 -18.82 -31.66
N PHE A 318 -16.66 -17.73 -31.92
CA PHE A 318 -16.32 -16.78 -32.99
C PHE A 318 -15.01 -16.04 -32.68
N LEU A 319 -14.84 -15.54 -31.45
CA LEU A 319 -13.59 -14.91 -31.02
C LEU A 319 -12.42 -15.88 -31.10
N ASP A 320 -12.56 -17.12 -30.61
CA ASP A 320 -11.56 -18.18 -30.75
C ASP A 320 -11.13 -18.36 -32.22
N GLY A 321 -12.09 -18.32 -33.15
CA GLY A 321 -11.84 -18.40 -34.59
C GLY A 321 -11.13 -17.18 -35.18
N VAL A 322 -11.45 -15.97 -34.68
CA VAL A 322 -10.77 -14.73 -35.07
C VAL A 322 -9.34 -14.71 -34.55
N TYR A 323 -9.09 -15.14 -33.32
CA TYR A 323 -7.73 -15.24 -32.75
C TYR A 323 -6.88 -16.26 -33.47
N ALA A 324 -7.41 -17.45 -33.76
CA ALA A 324 -6.70 -18.46 -34.55
C ALA A 324 -6.34 -17.99 -35.97
N LEU A 325 -7.06 -17.00 -36.51
CA LEU A 325 -6.76 -16.36 -37.78
C LEU A 325 -5.68 -15.27 -37.61
N LEU A 326 -5.78 -14.45 -36.56
CA LEU A 326 -4.79 -13.41 -36.25
C LEU A 326 -3.42 -14.01 -35.91
N ASP A 327 -3.35 -15.09 -35.15
CA ASP A 327 -2.10 -15.81 -34.86
C ASP A 327 -1.44 -16.37 -36.13
N LYS A 328 -2.24 -16.72 -37.15
CA LYS A 328 -1.72 -17.13 -38.48
C LYS A 328 -1.23 -15.95 -39.31
N ILE A 329 -1.79 -14.76 -39.12
CA ILE A 329 -1.42 -13.53 -39.84
C ILE A 329 -0.20 -12.87 -39.21
N PHE A 330 -0.08 -12.94 -37.89
CA PHE A 330 0.99 -12.33 -37.08
C PHE A 330 2.01 -13.36 -36.56
N ALA A 331 2.08 -14.55 -37.16
CA ALA A 331 3.17 -15.48 -36.92
C ALA A 331 4.51 -14.72 -37.04
N PRO A 332 5.45 -14.88 -36.09
CA PRO A 332 6.65 -14.07 -36.06
C PRO A 332 7.38 -14.22 -37.40
N LEU A 333 7.56 -13.12 -38.11
CA LEU A 333 8.50 -13.05 -39.23
C LEU A 333 9.88 -13.27 -38.60
N ASP A 334 10.35 -14.50 -38.62
CA ASP A 334 11.68 -14.88 -38.10
C ASP A 334 12.74 -13.90 -38.64
N GLY A 335 13.33 -13.13 -37.73
CA GLY A 335 14.61 -12.47 -37.98
C GLY A 335 14.70 -10.94 -37.84
N THR A 336 13.67 -10.22 -37.37
CA THR A 336 13.85 -8.81 -37.01
C THR A 336 13.20 -8.48 -35.66
N GLU A 337 14.03 -8.12 -34.68
CA GLU A 337 13.66 -7.68 -33.34
C GLU A 337 12.66 -6.52 -33.36
N TRP A 338 11.37 -6.88 -33.26
CA TRP A 338 10.30 -6.00 -32.79
C TRP A 338 9.49 -6.85 -31.81
N ASN A 339 9.65 -6.60 -30.51
CA ASN A 339 8.95 -7.33 -29.44
C ASN A 339 7.46 -6.98 -29.43
N PHE A 340 6.69 -7.67 -30.26
CA PHE A 340 5.27 -7.92 -30.03
C PHE A 340 5.14 -9.33 -29.46
N THR A 341 5.12 -9.46 -28.14
CA THR A 341 4.72 -10.71 -27.50
C THR A 341 3.19 -10.76 -27.46
N CYS A 342 2.61 -11.47 -28.42
CA CYS A 342 1.24 -11.98 -28.33
C CYS A 342 1.36 -13.36 -27.67
N SER A 343 1.15 -13.45 -26.36
CA SER A 343 1.12 -14.72 -25.64
C SER A 343 -0.33 -15.19 -25.49
N CYS A 344 -0.79 -16.04 -26.40
CA CYS A 344 -1.90 -16.94 -26.14
C CYS A 344 -1.32 -18.23 -25.55
N LEU A 345 -1.67 -18.58 -24.32
CA LEU A 345 -1.47 -19.93 -23.78
C LEU A 345 -2.83 -20.63 -23.71
N ALA A 346 -2.84 -21.84 -24.25
CA ALA A 346 -4.00 -22.70 -24.52
C ALA A 346 -4.60 -23.35 -23.27
#